data_AF-A0A965L4H9-F1
#
_entry.id   AF-A0A965L4H9-F1
#
_cell.length_a   1.000
_cell.length_b   1.000
_cell.length_c   1.000
_cell.angle_alpha   90.00
_cell.angle_beta   90.00
_cell.angle_gamma   90.00
#
_symmetry.space_group_name_H-M   'P 1'
#
loop_
_entity.id
_entity.type
_entity.pdbx_description
1 polymer ?
#
loop_
_entity_poly.entity_id
_entity_poly.type
_entity_poly.pdbx_seq_one_letter_code
_entity_poly.pdbx_strand_id
1 'polypeptide(L)'
;MLTAIKHNLSRLTDFKGRETRGQFWPWVACVFAGFCAAWFVAMATVMATTFGKMQAWAEAHPEQAIVTSEGGSTSVYISGSAPGVVPDFGLLLLVLGGLVVVIVALLAAAVTRRLHDCSRSAFWGLAPLPFLAFGLTAMNVMMRQTIYGPGEPDMALFGAIGLNNIVYLGVLLTLIIQLSRAGSPQANRFGPPVG
;
A
#
# COMPACT_ATOMS: atom_id res chain seq x y z
N MET A 1 0.64 21.80 11.45
CA MET A 1 0.05 20.68 10.69
C MET A 1 -0.91 21.15 9.60
N LEU A 2 -2.02 21.83 9.92
CA LEU A 2 -3.02 22.27 8.92
C LEU A 2 -2.42 23.13 7.79
N THR A 3 -1.50 24.04 8.11
CA THR A 3 -0.80 24.87 7.12
C THR A 3 0.00 24.03 6.11
N ALA A 4 0.66 22.96 6.57
CA ALA A 4 1.44 22.07 5.71
C ALA A 4 0.55 21.26 4.76
N ILE A 5 -0.62 20.84 5.24
CA ILE A 5 -1.63 20.14 4.43
C ILE A 5 -2.17 21.06 3.35
N LYS A 6 -2.61 22.27 3.72
CA LYS A 6 -3.11 23.28 2.76
C LYS A 6 -2.03 23.64 1.73
N HIS A 7 -0.79 23.81 2.16
CA HIS A 7 0.35 24.09 1.28
C HIS A 7 0.58 22.99 0.25
N ASN A 8 0.56 21.71 0.67
CA ASN A 8 0.78 20.60 -0.25
C ASN A 8 -0.40 20.37 -1.19
N LEU A 9 -1.63 20.55 -0.71
CA LEU A 9 -2.83 20.46 -1.54
C LEU A 9 -2.87 21.51 -2.66
N SER A 10 -2.44 22.74 -2.39
CA SER A 10 -2.37 23.77 -3.44
C SER A 10 -1.21 23.58 -4.41
N ARG A 11 -0.28 22.65 -4.12
CA ARG A 11 0.95 22.40 -4.89
C ARG A 11 1.11 20.92 -5.29
N LEU A 12 0.00 20.21 -5.49
CA LEU A 12 0.02 18.78 -5.85
C LEU A 12 0.72 18.50 -7.18
N THR A 13 0.67 19.44 -8.11
CA THR A 13 1.29 19.31 -9.45
C THR A 13 2.55 20.17 -9.62
N ASP A 14 2.98 20.87 -8.56
CA ASP A 14 4.14 21.74 -8.61
C ASP A 14 5.40 21.03 -8.12
N PHE A 15 6.15 20.45 -9.06
CA PHE A 15 7.39 19.73 -8.78
C PHE A 15 8.61 20.64 -8.56
N LYS A 16 8.44 21.96 -8.60
CA LYS A 16 9.55 22.92 -8.47
C LYS A 16 9.70 23.44 -7.05
N GLY A 17 10.92 23.87 -6.74
CA GLY A 17 11.27 24.46 -5.44
C GLY A 17 11.68 23.43 -4.41
N ARG A 18 11.64 23.87 -3.14
CA ARG A 18 12.16 23.17 -1.97
C ARG A 18 11.09 23.12 -0.88
N GLU A 19 11.13 22.09 -0.05
CA GLU A 19 10.16 21.88 1.03
C GLU A 19 10.87 21.44 2.31
N THR A 20 10.55 22.07 3.45
CA THR A 20 11.19 21.77 4.73
C THR A 20 10.61 20.51 5.37
N ARG A 21 11.33 19.93 6.36
CA ARG A 21 10.84 18.77 7.13
C ARG A 21 9.50 19.05 7.81
N GLY A 22 9.32 20.28 8.32
CA GLY A 22 8.11 20.71 9.01
C GLY A 22 6.89 20.86 8.10
N GLN A 23 7.09 20.99 6.79
CA GLN A 23 6.03 20.98 5.77
C GLN A 23 5.79 19.57 5.23
N PHE A 24 6.87 18.82 4.98
CA PHE A 24 6.82 17.49 4.37
C PHE A 24 6.20 16.41 5.27
N TRP A 25 6.71 16.22 6.49
CA TRP A 25 6.30 15.09 7.32
C TRP A 25 4.83 15.13 7.77
N PRO A 26 4.25 16.29 8.13
CA PRO A 26 2.82 16.36 8.42
C PRO A 26 1.94 16.02 7.21
N TRP A 27 2.38 16.35 5.99
CA TRP A 27 1.68 15.94 4.78
C TRP A 27 1.79 14.43 4.54
N VAL A 28 2.99 13.85 4.66
CA VAL A 28 3.19 12.39 4.57
C VAL A 28 2.30 11.65 5.57
N ALA A 29 2.28 12.09 6.83
CA ALA A 29 1.44 11.48 7.87
C ALA A 29 -0.06 11.59 7.53
N CYS A 30 -0.51 12.73 7.02
CA CYS A 30 -1.89 12.93 6.59
C CYS A 30 -2.29 11.98 5.45
N VAL A 31 -1.45 11.87 4.41
CA VAL A 31 -1.72 11.00 3.26
C VAL A 31 -1.69 9.53 3.68
N PHE A 32 -0.72 9.14 4.50
CA PHE A 32 -0.61 7.77 5.01
C PHE A 32 -1.80 7.39 5.90
N ALA A 33 -2.24 8.28 6.79
CA ALA A 33 -3.45 8.07 7.60
C ALA A 33 -4.70 7.90 6.71
N GLY A 34 -4.83 8.72 5.67
CA GLY A 34 -5.92 8.59 4.69
C GLY A 34 -5.89 7.25 3.95
N PHE A 35 -4.70 6.79 3.54
CA PHE A 35 -4.51 5.46 2.96
C PHE A 35 -4.94 4.35 3.93
N CYS A 36 -4.46 4.38 5.18
CA CYS A 36 -4.83 3.37 6.19
C CYS A 36 -6.33 3.34 6.44
N ALA A 37 -6.98 4.51 6.54
CA ALA A 37 -8.42 4.59 6.71
C ALA A 37 -9.19 4.01 5.51
N ALA A 38 -8.80 4.38 4.28
CA ALA A 38 -9.43 3.86 3.06
C ALA A 38 -9.24 2.34 2.92
N TRP A 39 -8.04 1.84 3.23
CA TRP A 39 -7.76 0.41 3.19
C TRP A 39 -8.50 -0.37 4.27
N PHE A 40 -8.61 0.19 5.49
CA PHE A 40 -9.40 -0.40 6.56
C PHE A 40 -10.87 -0.54 6.17
N VAL A 41 -11.47 0.51 5.59
CA VAL A 41 -12.85 0.46 5.09
C VAL A 41 -13.01 -0.61 4.02
N ALA A 42 -12.13 -0.63 3.02
CA ALA A 42 -12.17 -1.63 1.94
C ALA A 42 -12.11 -3.07 2.49
N MET A 43 -11.18 -3.34 3.41
CA MET A 43 -11.04 -4.66 4.01
C MET A 43 -12.23 -5.03 4.91
N ALA A 44 -12.75 -4.09 5.69
CA ALA A 44 -13.93 -4.30 6.52
C ALA A 44 -15.17 -4.66 5.66
N THR A 45 -15.36 -3.98 4.52
CA THR A 45 -16.43 -4.32 3.56
C THR A 45 -16.25 -5.71 2.96
N VAL A 46 -15.03 -6.07 2.56
CA VAL A 46 -14.74 -7.41 2.02
C VAL A 46 -14.99 -8.49 3.07
N MET A 47 -14.56 -8.28 4.32
CA MET A 47 -14.80 -9.23 5.40
C MET A 47 -16.29 -9.36 5.73
N ALA A 48 -17.03 -8.26 5.82
CA ALA A 48 -18.47 -8.29 6.07
C ALA A 48 -19.24 -9.04 4.97
N THR A 49 -18.90 -8.79 3.70
CA THR A 49 -19.54 -9.48 2.57
C THR A 49 -19.17 -10.96 2.50
N THR A 50 -17.92 -11.30 2.81
CA THR A 50 -17.44 -12.69 2.87
C THR A 50 -18.14 -13.47 3.98
N PHE A 51 -18.29 -12.86 5.16
CA PHE A 51 -18.98 -13.48 6.29
C PHE A 51 -20.46 -13.76 5.97
N GLY A 52 -21.16 -12.80 5.34
CA GLY A 52 -22.53 -13.02 4.88
C GLY A 52 -22.65 -14.16 3.86
N LYS A 53 -21.70 -14.26 2.91
CA LYS A 53 -21.64 -15.39 1.96
C LYS A 53 -21.38 -16.72 2.66
N MET A 54 -20.52 -16.73 3.66
CA MET A 54 -20.18 -17.93 4.44
C MET A 54 -21.37 -18.44 5.22
N GLN A 55 -22.16 -17.55 5.84
CA GLN A 55 -23.41 -17.91 6.51
C GLN A 55 -24.44 -18.48 5.54
N ALA A 56 -24.69 -17.79 4.42
CA ALA A 56 -25.64 -18.28 3.41
C ALA A 56 -25.23 -19.63 2.82
N TRP A 57 -23.93 -19.87 2.65
CA TRP A 57 -23.42 -21.17 2.19
C TRP A 57 -23.63 -22.27 3.24
N ALA A 58 -23.38 -21.97 4.51
CA ALA A 58 -23.58 -22.91 5.62
C ALA A 58 -25.05 -23.30 5.82
N GLU A 59 -25.97 -22.35 5.65
CA GLU A 59 -27.42 -22.61 5.66
C GLU A 59 -27.84 -23.52 4.49
N ALA A 60 -27.23 -23.32 3.31
CA ALA A 60 -27.53 -24.12 2.13
C ALA A 60 -26.89 -25.53 2.15
N HIS A 61 -25.81 -25.73 2.91
CA HIS A 61 -25.06 -27.00 3.01
C HIS A 61 -24.79 -27.36 4.49
N PRO A 62 -25.83 -27.62 5.29
CA PRO A 62 -25.71 -27.87 6.72
C PRO A 62 -24.87 -29.11 7.04
N GLU A 63 -24.76 -30.07 6.12
CA GLU A 63 -23.93 -31.26 6.25
C GLU A 63 -22.42 -31.02 6.05
N GLN A 64 -22.04 -29.85 5.54
CA GLN A 64 -20.65 -29.46 5.27
C GLN A 64 -20.19 -28.27 6.12
N ALA A 65 -21.06 -27.72 6.96
CA ALA A 65 -20.76 -26.57 7.81
C ALA A 65 -21.00 -26.89 9.29
N ILE A 66 -19.99 -26.60 10.11
CA ILE A 66 -20.10 -26.60 11.57
C ILE A 66 -20.20 -25.15 12.01
N VAL A 67 -21.38 -24.74 12.48
CA VAL A 67 -21.61 -23.41 13.04
C VAL A 67 -21.53 -23.49 14.56
N THR A 68 -20.47 -22.95 15.14
CA THR A 68 -20.30 -22.87 16.60
C THR A 68 -20.53 -21.42 17.02
N SER A 69 -21.61 -21.20 17.77
CA SER A 69 -21.93 -19.91 18.40
C SER A 69 -21.62 -19.99 19.89
N GLU A 70 -20.48 -19.45 20.31
CA GLU A 70 -20.08 -19.38 21.73
C GLU A 70 -19.88 -17.92 22.16
N GLY A 71 -20.48 -17.53 23.29
CA GLY A 71 -20.20 -16.26 23.96
C GLY A 71 -20.48 -14.98 23.14
N GLY A 72 -21.41 -15.03 22.17
CA GLY A 72 -21.71 -13.90 21.27
C GLY A 72 -20.85 -13.82 20.02
N SER A 73 -19.95 -14.80 19.79
CA SER A 73 -19.17 -14.95 18.56
C SER A 73 -19.69 -16.14 17.76
N THR A 74 -20.07 -15.91 16.49
CA THR A 74 -20.43 -16.98 15.55
C THR A 74 -19.21 -17.31 14.70
N SER A 75 -18.72 -18.54 14.83
CA SER A 75 -17.68 -19.11 13.98
C SER A 75 -18.29 -20.16 13.05
N VAL A 76 -17.95 -20.10 11.77
CA VAL A 76 -18.42 -21.05 10.75
C VAL A 76 -17.21 -21.79 10.21
N TYR A 77 -17.14 -23.09 10.45
CA TYR A 77 -16.14 -23.96 9.86
C TYR A 77 -16.76 -24.69 8.67
N ILE A 78 -16.20 -24.49 7.48
CA ILE A 78 -16.64 -25.18 6.27
C ILE A 78 -15.67 -26.31 5.97
N SER A 79 -16.21 -27.52 5.87
CA SER A 79 -15.45 -28.73 5.55
C SER A 79 -15.37 -28.90 4.03
N GLY A 80 -14.16 -28.86 3.46
CA GLY A 80 -13.95 -28.97 2.01
C GLY A 80 -13.87 -27.64 1.28
N SER A 81 -13.84 -27.67 -0.06
CA SER A 81 -13.82 -26.45 -0.89
C SER A 81 -15.21 -25.81 -0.93
N ALA A 82 -15.32 -24.51 -0.64
CA ALA A 82 -16.56 -23.74 -0.75
C ALA A 82 -16.48 -22.73 -1.92
N PRO A 83 -16.86 -23.12 -3.14
CA PRO A 83 -16.80 -22.23 -4.30
C PRO A 83 -17.67 -21.00 -4.06
N GLY A 84 -17.11 -19.80 -4.26
CA GLY A 84 -17.85 -18.53 -4.12
C GLY A 84 -17.88 -17.93 -2.71
N VAL A 85 -17.42 -18.65 -1.68
CA VAL A 85 -17.24 -18.10 -0.32
C VAL A 85 -15.91 -17.35 -0.19
N VAL A 86 -14.90 -17.74 -0.97
CA VAL A 86 -13.58 -17.08 -0.97
C VAL A 86 -13.71 -15.61 -1.42
N PRO A 87 -13.08 -14.65 -0.71
CA PRO A 87 -13.05 -13.26 -1.14
C PRO A 87 -12.54 -13.11 -2.57
N ASP A 88 -13.07 -12.15 -3.32
CA ASP A 88 -12.51 -11.77 -4.62
C ASP A 88 -11.19 -11.01 -4.40
N PHE A 89 -10.10 -11.76 -4.37
CA PHE A 89 -8.76 -11.20 -4.25
C PHE A 89 -8.36 -10.35 -5.46
N GLY A 90 -8.97 -10.56 -6.62
CA GLY A 90 -8.75 -9.74 -7.80
C GLY A 90 -9.24 -8.31 -7.59
N LEU A 91 -10.49 -8.16 -7.13
CA LEU A 91 -11.04 -6.85 -6.78
C LEU A 91 -10.27 -6.20 -5.62
N LEU A 92 -9.92 -6.97 -4.59
CA LEU A 92 -9.16 -6.46 -3.44
C LEU A 92 -7.78 -5.91 -3.86
N LEU A 93 -7.05 -6.66 -4.69
CA LEU A 93 -5.75 -6.22 -5.21
C LEU A 93 -5.88 -5.02 -6.16
N LEU A 94 -6.97 -4.94 -6.94
CA LEU A 94 -7.25 -3.79 -7.80
C LEU A 94 -7.49 -2.52 -6.96
N VAL A 95 -8.29 -2.62 -5.89
CA VAL A 95 -8.50 -1.52 -4.95
C VAL A 95 -7.18 -1.11 -4.28
N LEU A 96 -6.39 -2.07 -3.81
CA LEU A 96 -5.06 -1.80 -3.25
C LEU A 96 -4.15 -1.06 -4.24
N GLY A 97 -4.07 -1.56 -5.48
CA GLY A 97 -3.30 -0.96 -6.55
C GLY A 97 -3.74 0.48 -6.85
N GLY A 98 -5.05 0.73 -6.90
CA GLY A 98 -5.61 2.08 -7.06
C GLY A 98 -5.22 3.02 -5.92
N LEU A 99 -5.34 2.56 -4.67
CA LEU A 99 -4.93 3.35 -3.50
C LEU A 99 -3.43 3.66 -3.51
N VAL A 100 -2.60 2.69 -3.92
CA VAL A 100 -1.15 2.87 -4.10
C VAL A 100 -0.83 3.93 -5.15
N VAL A 101 -1.52 3.92 -6.30
CA VAL A 101 -1.35 4.96 -7.32
C VAL A 101 -1.73 6.34 -6.78
N VAL A 102 -2.82 6.43 -6.02
CA VAL A 102 -3.27 7.70 -5.41
C VAL A 102 -2.25 8.23 -4.40
N ILE A 103 -1.74 7.41 -3.48
CA ILE A 103 -0.72 7.86 -2.52
C ILE A 103 0.58 8.28 -3.21
N VAL A 104 1.01 7.55 -4.24
CA VAL A 104 2.19 7.94 -5.04
C VAL A 104 1.95 9.31 -5.69
N ALA A 105 0.78 9.53 -6.30
CA ALA A 105 0.44 10.80 -6.93
C ALA A 105 0.41 11.96 -5.93
N LEU A 106 -0.20 11.77 -4.75
CA LEU A 106 -0.30 12.78 -3.69
C LEU A 106 1.06 13.14 -3.07
N LEU A 107 1.99 12.18 -3.03
CA LEU A 107 3.32 12.39 -2.46
C LEU A 107 4.37 12.83 -3.49
N ALA A 108 4.14 12.62 -4.79
CA ALA A 108 5.16 12.78 -5.83
C ALA A 108 5.80 14.18 -5.83
N ALA A 109 4.99 15.24 -5.81
CA ALA A 109 5.48 16.61 -5.81
C ALA A 109 6.19 16.98 -4.49
N ALA A 110 5.64 16.53 -3.35
CA ALA A 110 6.23 16.77 -2.03
C ALA A 110 7.60 16.07 -1.86
N VAL A 111 7.69 14.79 -2.25
CA VAL A 111 8.95 14.02 -2.26
C VAL A 111 9.98 14.68 -3.16
N THR A 112 9.55 15.17 -4.33
CA THR A 112 10.43 15.90 -5.26
C THR A 112 11.02 17.17 -4.62
N ARG A 113 10.16 18.04 -4.07
CA ARG A 113 10.61 19.28 -3.39
C ARG A 113 11.46 18.99 -2.15
N ARG A 114 11.18 17.90 -1.42
CA ARG A 114 11.99 17.47 -0.28
C ARG A 114 13.38 16.99 -0.71
N LEU A 115 13.47 16.20 -1.77
CA LEU A 115 14.76 15.78 -2.32
C LEU A 115 15.56 16.99 -2.85
N HIS A 116 14.88 17.93 -3.51
CA HIS A 116 15.49 19.20 -3.93
C HIS A 116 16.03 20.02 -2.76
N ASP A 117 15.32 20.04 -1.62
CA ASP A 117 15.80 20.71 -0.42
C ASP A 117 17.11 20.10 0.10
N CYS A 118 17.30 18.79 -0.06
CA CYS A 118 18.53 18.08 0.27
C CYS A 118 19.57 18.09 -0.87
N SER A 119 19.40 18.92 -1.90
CA SER A 119 20.26 18.97 -3.10
C SER A 119 20.39 17.63 -3.83
N ARG A 120 19.36 16.77 -3.73
CA ARG A 120 19.29 15.46 -4.39
C ARG A 120 18.42 15.53 -5.64
N SER A 121 18.61 14.54 -6.51
CA SER A 121 17.80 14.36 -7.70
C SER A 121 16.42 13.81 -7.35
N ALA A 122 15.35 14.32 -7.97
CA ALA A 122 14.00 13.80 -7.82
C ALA A 122 13.88 12.32 -8.21
N PHE A 123 14.75 11.85 -9.12
CA PHE A 123 14.79 10.46 -9.58
C PHE A 123 14.99 9.44 -8.44
N TRP A 124 15.58 9.83 -7.30
CA TRP A 124 15.66 8.96 -6.12
C TRP A 124 14.28 8.56 -5.60
N GLY A 125 13.25 9.38 -5.78
CA GLY A 125 11.87 9.07 -5.41
C GLY A 125 11.24 7.95 -6.25
N LEU A 126 11.77 7.70 -7.46
CA LEU A 126 11.27 6.64 -8.36
C LEU A 126 11.90 5.27 -8.06
N ALA A 127 13.01 5.23 -7.33
CA ALA A 127 13.76 4.00 -7.07
C ALA A 127 12.93 2.84 -6.48
N PRO A 128 11.94 3.06 -5.60
CA PRO A 128 11.11 1.97 -5.08
C PRO A 128 10.09 1.40 -6.09
N LEU A 129 9.74 2.15 -7.14
CA LEU A 129 8.60 1.82 -8.01
C LEU A 129 8.78 0.52 -8.83
N PRO A 130 9.96 0.21 -9.42
CA PRO A 130 10.13 -1.05 -10.13
C PRO A 130 9.92 -2.28 -9.23
N PHE A 131 10.41 -2.24 -7.99
CA PHE A 131 10.27 -3.34 -7.03
C PHE A 131 8.84 -3.48 -6.52
N LEU A 132 8.13 -2.35 -6.37
CA LEU A 132 6.70 -2.34 -6.04
C LEU A 132 5.87 -2.94 -7.18
N ALA A 133 6.14 -2.55 -8.42
CA ALA A 133 5.47 -3.08 -9.60
C ALA A 133 5.72 -4.59 -9.77
N PHE A 134 6.97 -5.04 -9.61
CA PHE A 134 7.31 -6.46 -9.58
C PHE A 134 6.57 -7.19 -8.45
N GLY A 135 6.60 -6.65 -7.23
CA GLY A 135 5.94 -7.27 -6.08
C GLY A 135 4.43 -7.47 -6.29
N LEU A 136 3.73 -6.44 -6.79
CA LEU A 136 2.30 -6.52 -7.06
C LEU A 136 1.95 -7.51 -8.18
N THR A 137 2.76 -7.56 -9.24
CA THR A 137 2.53 -8.45 -10.39
C THR A 137 2.88 -9.91 -10.05
N ALA A 138 4.06 -10.16 -9.47
CA ALA A 138 4.51 -11.49 -9.09
C ALA A 138 3.60 -12.12 -8.01
N MET A 139 3.18 -11.34 -7.01
CA MET A 139 2.23 -11.81 -6.00
C MET A 139 0.88 -12.20 -6.61
N ASN A 140 0.39 -11.43 -7.59
CA ASN A 140 -0.86 -11.76 -8.29
C ASN A 140 -0.75 -13.08 -9.06
N VAL A 141 0.38 -13.30 -9.74
CA VAL A 141 0.67 -14.57 -10.43
C VAL A 141 0.70 -15.73 -9.44
N MET A 142 1.44 -15.59 -8.34
CA MET A 142 1.56 -16.63 -7.32
C MET A 142 0.20 -16.98 -6.70
N MET A 143 -0.59 -15.98 -6.28
CA MET A 143 -1.92 -16.22 -5.71
C MET A 143 -2.85 -16.93 -6.70
N ARG A 144 -2.81 -16.57 -7.99
CA ARG A 144 -3.62 -17.25 -9.01
C ARG A 144 -3.21 -18.71 -9.18
N GLN A 145 -1.92 -19.00 -9.16
CA GLN A 145 -1.41 -20.37 -9.21
C GLN A 145 -1.81 -21.18 -7.97
N THR A 146 -1.69 -20.62 -6.77
CA THR A 146 -2.04 -21.32 -5.53
C THR A 146 -3.55 -21.53 -5.36
N ILE A 147 -4.37 -20.56 -5.78
CA ILE A 147 -5.83 -20.61 -5.57
C ILE A 147 -6.55 -21.40 -6.68
N TYR A 148 -6.11 -21.27 -7.93
CA TYR A 148 -6.81 -21.84 -9.09
C TYR A 148 -6.00 -22.90 -9.85
N GLY A 149 -4.73 -23.08 -9.53
CA GLY A 149 -3.85 -24.04 -10.20
C GLY A 149 -3.93 -25.44 -9.57
N PRO A 150 -3.76 -26.51 -10.38
CA PRO A 150 -3.74 -27.88 -9.88
C PRO A 150 -2.39 -28.30 -9.24
N GLY A 151 -1.45 -27.37 -9.03
CA GLY A 151 -0.06 -27.67 -8.68
C GLY A 151 0.38 -27.10 -7.32
N GLU A 152 1.51 -27.61 -6.84
CA GLU A 152 2.19 -27.10 -5.64
C GLU A 152 2.66 -25.64 -5.85
N PRO A 153 2.77 -24.83 -4.77
CA PRO A 153 3.25 -23.45 -4.87
C PRO A 153 4.66 -23.38 -5.46
N ASP A 154 4.89 -22.46 -6.40
CA ASP A 154 6.21 -22.21 -6.97
C ASP A 154 7.14 -21.57 -5.93
N MET A 155 8.02 -22.38 -5.34
CA MET A 155 8.96 -21.95 -4.31
C MET A 155 10.02 -20.99 -4.83
N ALA A 156 10.35 -21.04 -6.14
CA ALA A 156 11.29 -20.10 -6.74
C ALA A 156 10.65 -18.72 -6.87
N LEU A 157 9.39 -18.66 -7.30
CA LEU A 157 8.61 -17.40 -7.34
C LEU A 157 8.43 -16.81 -5.95
N PHE A 158 8.11 -17.65 -4.95
CA PHE A 158 8.02 -17.23 -3.56
C PHE A 158 9.35 -16.62 -3.06
N GLY A 159 10.47 -17.31 -3.30
CA GLY A 159 11.81 -16.81 -2.96
C GLY A 159 12.16 -15.49 -3.66
N ALA A 160 11.80 -15.37 -4.94
CA ALA A 160 12.01 -14.14 -5.72
C ALA A 160 11.18 -12.95 -5.18
N ILE A 161 9.92 -13.19 -4.81
CA ILE A 161 9.06 -12.19 -4.14
C ILE A 161 9.67 -11.76 -2.80
N GLY A 162 10.15 -12.72 -1.99
CA GLY A 162 10.80 -12.45 -0.71
C GLY A 162 12.06 -11.61 -0.86
N LEU A 163 12.95 -11.98 -1.79
CA LEU A 163 14.17 -11.22 -2.08
C LEU A 163 13.84 -9.80 -2.59
N ASN A 164 12.89 -9.68 -3.52
CA ASN A 164 12.42 -8.39 -4.01
C ASN A 164 11.90 -7.51 -2.86
N ASN A 165 11.19 -8.09 -1.89
CA ASN A 165 10.70 -7.36 -0.73
C ASN A 165 11.84 -6.81 0.14
N ILE A 166 12.89 -7.61 0.39
CA ILE A 166 14.07 -7.15 1.14
C ILE A 166 14.76 -5.98 0.41
N VAL A 167 14.95 -6.10 -0.90
CA VAL A 167 15.56 -5.03 -1.71
C VAL A 167 14.68 -3.78 -1.70
N TYR A 168 13.37 -3.94 -1.88
CA TYR A 168 12.38 -2.87 -1.80
C TYR A 168 12.46 -2.12 -0.46
N LEU A 169 12.51 -2.84 0.67
CA LEU A 169 12.63 -2.24 2.00
C LEU A 169 13.96 -1.48 2.17
N GLY A 170 15.07 -2.01 1.65
CA GLY A 170 16.36 -1.33 1.68
C GLY A 170 16.35 -0.02 0.87
N VAL A 171 15.72 -0.03 -0.31
CA VAL A 171 15.56 1.16 -1.15
C VAL A 171 14.65 2.19 -0.48
N LEU A 172 13.53 1.74 0.10
CA LEU A 172 12.59 2.60 0.83
C LEU A 172 13.27 3.24 2.04
N LEU A 173 14.02 2.48 2.84
CA LEU A 173 14.77 2.98 3.98
C LEU A 173 15.79 4.03 3.55
N THR A 174 16.53 3.76 2.46
CA THR A 174 17.49 4.72 1.89
C THR A 174 16.78 6.03 1.48
N LEU A 175 15.61 5.94 0.87
CA LEU A 175 14.80 7.10 0.50
C LEU A 175 14.32 7.87 1.75
N ILE A 176 13.80 7.17 2.76
CA ILE A 176 13.35 7.77 4.03
C ILE A 176 14.51 8.50 4.73
N ILE A 177 15.70 7.90 4.77
CA ILE A 177 16.90 8.53 5.34
C ILE A 177 17.20 9.81 4.56
N GLN A 178 17.21 9.78 3.23
CA GLN A 178 17.44 10.98 2.41
C GLN A 178 16.41 12.08 2.69
N LEU A 179 15.13 11.74 2.81
CA LEU A 179 14.05 12.69 3.10
C LEU A 179 14.12 13.27 4.53
N SER A 180 14.72 12.54 5.47
CA SER A 180 14.87 12.94 6.88
C SER A 180 16.04 13.88 7.16
N ARG A 181 17.03 13.93 6.26
CA ARG A 181 18.24 14.78 6.40
C ARG A 181 17.86 16.26 6.50
N ALA A 182 18.72 17.07 7.10
CA ALA A 182 18.57 18.52 7.06
C ALA A 182 18.63 19.03 5.60
N GLY A 183 17.94 20.14 5.34
CA GLY A 183 18.02 20.84 4.05
C GLY A 183 19.39 21.47 3.83
N SER A 184 19.72 21.75 2.57
CA SER A 184 20.94 22.48 2.21
C SER A 184 20.89 23.92 2.74
N PRO A 185 21.83 24.37 3.58
CA PRO A 185 21.82 25.73 4.13
C PRO A 185 22.09 26.79 3.04
N GLN A 186 22.73 26.39 1.95
CA GLN A 186 23.04 27.25 0.82
C GLN A 186 21.95 27.14 -0.26
N ALA A 187 21.87 28.18 -1.09
CA ALA A 187 21.10 28.13 -2.33
C ALA A 187 21.63 26.99 -3.21
N ASN A 188 20.73 26.28 -3.88
CA ASN A 188 21.08 25.23 -4.83
C ASN A 188 20.32 25.45 -6.14
N ARG A 189 20.52 24.55 -7.12
CA ARG A 189 19.86 24.61 -8.45
C ARG A 189 18.32 24.63 -8.40
N PHE A 190 17.72 24.42 -7.24
CA PHE A 190 16.28 24.39 -7.02
C PHE A 190 15.75 25.61 -6.25
N GLY A 191 16.62 26.56 -5.89
CA GLY A 191 16.26 27.83 -5.26
C GLY A 191 16.98 28.13 -3.94
N PRO A 192 16.67 29.29 -3.35
CA PRO A 192 17.21 29.70 -2.05
C PRO A 192 16.73 28.75 -0.93
N PRO A 193 17.43 28.71 0.22
CA PRO A 193 16.97 27.96 1.38
C PRO A 193 15.58 28.41 1.83
N VAL A 194 14.77 27.44 2.24
CA VAL A 194 13.45 27.68 2.82
C VAL A 194 13.66 27.88 4.32
N GLY A 195 13.21 29.03 4.84
CA GLY A 195 13.27 29.36 6.27
C GLY A 195 12.41 28.46 7.14
#